data_AF-A0A8H6ILV8-F1
#
_entry.id   AF-A0A8H6ILV8-F1
#
_cell.length_a   1.000
_cell.length_b   1.000
_cell.length_c   1.000
_cell.angle_alpha   90.00
_cell.angle_beta   90.00
_cell.angle_gamma   90.00
#
_symmetry.space_group_name_H-M   'P 1'
#
loop_
_entity.id
_entity.type
_entity.pdbx_description
1 polymer ?
#
loop_
_entity_poly.entity_id
_entity_poly.type
_entity_poly.pdbx_seq_one_letter_code
_entity_poly.pdbx_strand_id
1 'polypeptide(L)'
;MAIMPHVHFMPAPAYKISKAAMNALTVQYALDYGKEGFSFMALCPGWLKTDLGGGDMADLTPEEGAKASLDILYKPNEETNGQMPKVFVKGWEDAKGPNVYDGTNVPW
;
A
#
# COMPACT_ATOMS: atom_id res chain seq x y z
N MET A 1 -15.19 -11.55 -5.32
CA MET A 1 -13.91 -11.60 -6.06
C MET A 1 -14.11 -10.97 -7.43
N ALA A 2 -14.00 -9.65 -7.52
CA ALA A 2 -13.87 -8.94 -8.79
C ALA A 2 -13.16 -7.60 -8.52
N ILE A 3 -11.84 -7.67 -8.33
CA ILE A 3 -10.91 -6.53 -8.34
C ILE A 3 -10.92 -5.76 -9.67
N MET A 4 -11.53 -6.35 -10.70
CA MET A 4 -11.52 -5.93 -12.11
C MET A 4 -12.04 -4.49 -12.39
N PRO A 5 -13.15 -4.00 -11.78
CA PRO A 5 -13.62 -2.64 -12.04
C PRO A 5 -12.69 -1.56 -11.48
N HIS A 6 -12.08 -1.81 -10.32
CA HIS A 6 -11.20 -0.85 -9.65
C HIS A 6 -9.84 -0.75 -10.33
N VAL A 7 -9.31 -1.85 -10.85
CA VAL A 7 -7.98 -1.86 -11.48
C VAL A 7 -7.96 -1.26 -12.88
N HIS A 8 -9.08 -1.07 -13.59
CA HIS A 8 -9.05 -0.47 -14.93
C HIS A 8 -8.99 1.07 -14.93
N PHE A 9 -9.36 1.71 -13.82
CA PHE A 9 -9.50 3.17 -13.70
C PHE A 9 -8.30 3.99 -14.22
N MET A 10 -7.07 3.54 -13.96
CA MET A 10 -5.85 4.20 -14.44
C MET A 10 -5.07 3.27 -15.39
N PRO A 11 -4.90 3.58 -16.69
CA PRO A 11 -4.29 2.69 -17.67
C PRO A 11 -2.75 2.63 -17.56
N ALA A 12 -2.23 2.14 -16.43
CA ALA A 12 -0.81 1.99 -16.14
C ALA A 12 -0.41 0.50 -16.00
N PRO A 13 -0.50 -0.32 -17.08
CA PRO A 13 -0.31 -1.78 -16.98
C PRO A 13 1.11 -2.17 -16.53
N ALA A 14 2.14 -1.54 -17.08
CA ALA A 14 3.53 -1.83 -16.69
C ALA A 14 3.80 -1.52 -15.20
N TYR A 15 3.26 -0.41 -14.70
CA TYR A 15 3.34 -0.05 -13.28
C TYR A 15 2.63 -1.07 -12.38
N LYS A 16 1.43 -1.52 -12.76
CA LYS A 16 0.69 -2.54 -12.00
C LYS A 16 1.42 -3.87 -11.95
N ILE A 17 1.98 -4.31 -13.09
CA ILE A 17 2.74 -5.56 -13.17
C ILE A 17 3.99 -5.48 -12.31
N SER A 18 4.73 -4.36 -12.34
CA SER A 18 5.93 -4.21 -11.51
C SER A 18 5.59 -4.22 -10.01
N LYS A 19 4.50 -3.59 -9.59
CA LYS A 19 4.02 -3.62 -8.20
C LYS A 19 3.50 -5.00 -7.79
N ALA A 20 2.82 -5.72 -8.67
CA ALA A 20 2.42 -7.11 -8.42
C ALA A 20 3.63 -8.04 -8.25
N ALA A 21 4.67 -7.89 -9.08
CA ALA A 21 5.91 -8.65 -8.95
C ALA A 21 6.67 -8.30 -7.66
N MET A 22 6.76 -7.01 -7.32
CA MET A 22 7.34 -6.55 -6.05
C MET A 22 6.62 -7.17 -4.84
N ASN A 23 5.29 -7.24 -4.89
CA ASN A 23 4.49 -7.84 -3.84
C ASN A 23 4.74 -9.35 -3.69
N ALA A 24 4.87 -10.08 -4.80
CA ALA A 24 5.25 -11.49 -4.77
C ALA A 24 6.64 -11.70 -4.13
N LEU A 25 7.59 -10.81 -4.44
CA LEU A 25 8.93 -10.83 -3.83
C LEU A 25 8.89 -10.61 -2.32
N THR A 26 8.04 -9.69 -1.83
CA THR A 26 7.84 -9.47 -0.40
C THR A 26 7.45 -10.76 0.33
N VAL A 27 6.55 -11.56 -0.25
CA VAL A 27 6.13 -12.84 0.36
C VAL A 27 7.28 -13.85 0.36
N GLN A 28 8.05 -13.95 -0.72
CA GLN A 28 9.21 -14.86 -0.78
C GLN A 28 10.23 -14.52 0.32
N TYR A 29 10.59 -13.24 0.45
CA TYR A 29 11.57 -12.84 1.46
C TYR A 29 11.05 -12.97 2.90
N ALA A 30 9.75 -12.73 3.13
CA ALA A 30 9.13 -12.99 4.41
C ALA A 30 9.24 -14.47 4.83
N LEU A 31 9.10 -15.40 3.88
CA LEU A 31 9.21 -16.85 4.13
C LEU A 31 10.66 -17.27 4.38
N ASP A 32 11.60 -16.75 3.59
CA ASP A 32 13.01 -17.15 3.65
C ASP A 32 13.69 -16.62 4.92
N TYR A 33 13.46 -15.35 5.25
CA TYR A 33 14.22 -14.62 6.27
C TYR A 33 13.42 -14.33 7.55
N GLY A 34 12.13 -14.66 7.60
CA GLY A 34 11.29 -14.41 8.76
C GLY A 34 11.80 -15.09 10.05
N LYS A 35 12.38 -16.29 9.91
CA LYS A 35 12.97 -17.03 11.05
C LYS A 35 14.26 -16.41 11.58
N GLU A 36 14.90 -15.54 10.80
CA GLU A 36 16.10 -14.79 11.18
C GLU A 36 15.76 -13.47 11.87
N GLY A 37 14.47 -13.16 12.06
CA GLY A 37 14.00 -11.95 12.72
C GLY A 37 13.78 -10.76 11.78
N PHE A 38 13.83 -10.97 10.46
CA PHE A 38 13.49 -9.93 9.49
C PHE A 38 11.99 -9.89 9.20
N SER A 39 11.48 -8.70 8.92
CA SER A 39 10.10 -8.47 8.46
C SER A 39 10.11 -7.73 7.13
N PHE A 40 9.34 -8.24 6.16
CA PHE A 40 9.19 -7.67 4.83
C PHE A 40 7.74 -7.27 4.61
N MET A 41 7.50 -6.04 4.14
CA MET A 41 6.16 -5.57 3.79
C MET A 41 6.19 -4.71 2.54
N ALA A 42 5.12 -4.77 1.76
CA ALA A 42 4.88 -3.89 0.63
C ALA A 42 3.88 -2.81 1.04
N LEU A 43 4.34 -1.74 1.67
CA LEU A 43 3.43 -0.72 2.19
C LEU A 43 2.76 0.08 1.04
N CYS A 44 1.45 0.28 1.14
CA CYS A 44 0.68 1.15 0.25
C CYS A 44 0.48 2.53 0.91
N PRO A 45 1.16 3.59 0.44
CA PRO A 45 1.17 4.90 1.11
C PRO A 45 -0.07 5.75 0.78
N GLY A 46 -0.93 5.26 -0.12
CA GLY A 46 -2.05 6.01 -0.70
C GLY A 46 -1.68 6.78 -1.96
N TRP A 47 -2.66 7.49 -2.53
CA TRP A 47 -2.45 8.32 -3.73
C TRP A 47 -2.00 9.72 -3.31
N LEU A 48 -0.69 9.98 -3.47
CA LEU A 48 -0.05 11.19 -2.93
C LEU A 48 0.12 12.28 -3.98
N LYS A 49 -0.05 13.55 -3.56
CA LYS A 49 0.17 14.78 -4.34
C LYS A 49 1.65 15.00 -4.64
N THR A 50 2.18 14.16 -5.51
CA THR A 50 3.55 14.15 -6.02
C THR A 50 3.51 14.21 -7.54
N ASP A 51 4.66 14.41 -8.19
CA ASP A 51 4.77 14.33 -9.65
C ASP A 51 4.26 12.98 -10.20
N LEU A 52 4.56 11.87 -9.51
CA LEU A 52 4.07 10.54 -9.89
C LEU A 52 2.55 10.40 -9.69
N GLY A 53 2.00 11.04 -8.67
CA GLY A 53 0.58 11.00 -8.35
C GLY A 53 -0.28 11.98 -9.17
N GLY A 54 0.32 12.83 -10.00
CA GLY A 54 -0.42 13.81 -10.79
C GLY A 54 -0.77 15.10 -10.03
N GLY A 55 0.01 15.45 -9.00
CA GLY A 55 -0.16 16.69 -8.24
C GLY A 55 -1.50 16.76 -7.50
N ASP A 56 -2.20 17.89 -7.62
CA ASP A 56 -3.42 18.20 -6.86
C ASP A 56 -4.62 17.29 -7.14
N MET A 57 -4.55 16.43 -8.16
CA MET A 57 -5.57 15.41 -8.44
C MET A 57 -5.55 14.25 -7.45
N ALA A 58 -4.43 14.05 -6.75
CA ALA A 58 -4.27 13.00 -5.77
C ALA A 58 -4.90 13.37 -4.42
N ASP A 59 -5.11 12.35 -3.59
CA ASP A 59 -5.91 12.45 -2.37
C ASP A 59 -5.15 13.13 -1.21
N LEU A 60 -3.95 12.64 -0.92
CA LEU A 60 -3.18 12.96 0.30
C LEU A 60 -1.94 13.79 -0.02
N THR A 61 -1.49 14.64 0.90
CA THR A 61 -0.17 15.26 0.75
C THR A 61 0.95 14.23 0.98
N PRO A 62 2.17 14.47 0.47
CA PRO A 62 3.33 13.63 0.78
C PRO A 62 3.58 13.48 2.29
N GLU A 63 3.37 14.54 3.06
CA GLU A 63 3.56 14.57 4.51
C GLU A 63 2.54 13.68 5.23
N GLU A 64 1.26 13.72 4.82
CA GLU A 64 0.21 12.86 5.35
C GLU A 64 0.52 11.38 5.08
N GLY A 65 0.86 11.05 3.84
CA GLY A 65 1.24 9.70 3.43
C GLY A 65 2.48 9.19 4.15
N ALA A 66 3.52 10.02 4.27
CA ALA A 66 4.76 9.67 4.96
C ALA A 66 4.52 9.43 6.44
N LYS A 67 3.78 10.31 7.11
CA LYS A 67 3.42 10.14 8.53
C LYS A 67 2.64 8.85 8.74
N ALA A 68 1.59 8.60 7.95
CA ALA A 68 0.78 7.40 8.10
C ALA A 68 1.56 6.12 7.77
N SER A 69 2.53 6.19 6.86
CA SER A 69 3.44 5.08 6.57
C SER A 69 4.38 4.79 7.75
N LEU A 70 4.94 5.83 8.38
CA LEU A 70 5.77 5.70 9.57
C LEU A 70 4.99 5.12 10.76
N ASP A 71 3.70 5.49 10.91
CA ASP A 71 2.82 4.93 11.94
C ASP A 71 2.64 3.40 11.79
N ILE A 72 2.81 2.84 10.59
CA ILE A 72 2.86 1.38 10.36
C ILE A 72 4.24 0.84 10.74
N LEU A 73 5.31 1.44 10.22
CA LEU A 73 6.68 0.96 10.37
C LEU A 73 7.19 0.94 11.82
N TYR A 74 6.67 1.83 12.66
CA TYR A 74 7.02 1.90 14.09
C TYR A 74 6.27 0.92 14.99
N LYS A 75 5.32 0.14 14.46
CA LYS A 75 4.68 -0.95 15.21
C LYS A 75 5.54 -2.22 15.14
N PRO A 76 5.32 -3.21 16.02
CA PRO A 76 5.92 -4.53 15.84
C PRO A 76 5.57 -5.10 14.45
N ASN A 77 6.60 -5.31 13.63
CA ASN A 77 6.43 -5.62 12.20
C ASN A 77 6.22 -7.12 11.92
N GLU A 78 6.37 -7.97 12.94
CA GLU A 78 6.19 -9.42 12.81
C GLU A 78 4.77 -9.77 12.35
N GLU A 79 3.76 -9.04 12.83
CA GLU A 79 2.35 -9.25 12.47
C GLU A 79 2.03 -8.87 11.02
N THR A 80 2.87 -8.03 10.40
CA THR A 80 2.72 -7.53 9.03
C THR A 80 3.72 -8.12 8.05
N ASN A 81 4.54 -9.08 8.50
CA ASN A 81 5.50 -9.76 7.65
C ASN A 81 4.80 -10.53 6.51
N GLY A 82 5.25 -10.30 5.26
CA GLY A 82 4.67 -10.86 4.05
C GLY A 82 3.36 -10.20 3.60
N GLN A 83 2.97 -9.06 4.19
CA GLN A 83 1.70 -8.38 3.89
C GLN A 83 1.90 -7.09 3.08
N MET A 84 0.78 -6.57 2.55
CA MET A 84 0.68 -5.27 1.89
C MET A 84 -0.25 -4.35 2.70
N PRO A 85 0.22 -3.78 3.83
CA PRO A 85 -0.60 -2.88 4.63
C PRO A 85 -0.82 -1.57 3.87
N LYS A 86 -2.05 -1.05 3.89
CA LYS A 86 -2.33 0.31 3.42
C LYS A 86 -2.43 1.27 4.60
N VAL A 87 -2.07 2.52 4.36
CA VAL A 87 -2.14 3.57 5.39
C VAL A 87 -3.54 3.74 5.96
N PHE A 88 -3.59 4.11 7.24
CA PHE A 88 -4.79 4.64 7.88
C PHE A 88 -4.71 6.17 7.87
N VAL A 89 -5.73 6.84 7.33
CA VAL A 89 -5.87 8.29 7.39
C VAL A 89 -7.27 8.62 7.88
N LYS A 90 -7.36 9.34 8.99
CA LYS A 90 -8.64 9.70 9.61
C LYS A 90 -9.50 10.51 8.62
N GLY A 91 -10.75 10.09 8.42
CA GLY A 91 -11.70 10.69 7.48
C GLY A 91 -11.73 10.03 6.10
N TRP A 92 -10.88 9.03 5.85
CA TRP A 92 -10.81 8.28 4.60
C TRP A 92 -11.28 6.83 4.70
N GLU A 93 -11.80 6.41 5.86
CA GLU A 93 -12.21 5.04 6.14
C GLU A 93 -13.41 4.60 5.30
N ASP A 94 -14.35 5.52 5.06
CA ASP A 94 -15.59 5.28 4.30
C ASP A 94 -15.64 6.11 3.00
N ALA A 95 -14.47 6.42 2.44
CA ALA A 95 -14.38 7.21 1.22
C ALA A 95 -15.15 6.53 0.07
N LYS A 96 -16.05 7.29 -0.59
CA LYS A 96 -16.87 6.81 -1.71
C LYS A 96 -16.11 6.75 -3.03
N GLY A 97 -14.86 7.20 -3.05
CA GLY A 97 -13.98 7.22 -4.20
C GLY A 97 -13.31 5.87 -4.45
N PRO A 98 -12.43 5.78 -5.47
CA PRO A 98 -11.69 4.56 -5.77
C PRO A 98 -10.66 4.18 -4.70
N ASN A 99 -10.29 5.12 -3.82
CA ASN A 99 -9.27 4.95 -2.80
C ASN A 99 -9.88 5.03 -1.40
N VAL A 100 -9.46 4.11 -0.53
CA VAL A 100 -9.86 4.01 0.88
C VAL A 100 -8.61 3.77 1.72
N TYR A 101 -8.40 4.59 2.75
CA TYR A 101 -7.21 4.57 3.62
C TYR A 101 -7.60 4.18 5.05
N ASP A 102 -8.09 2.95 5.21
CA ASP A 102 -8.65 2.43 6.47
C ASP A 102 -7.66 1.61 7.33
N GLY A 103 -6.39 1.51 6.94
CA GLY A 103 -5.38 0.72 7.67
C GLY A 103 -5.41 -0.80 7.44
N THR A 104 -6.33 -1.32 6.64
CA THR A 104 -6.43 -2.76 6.35
C THR A 104 -5.34 -3.24 5.38
N ASN A 105 -5.17 -4.56 5.28
CA ASN A 105 -4.34 -5.14 4.24
C ASN A 105 -5.03 -5.11 2.88
N VAL A 106 -4.26 -4.79 1.85
CA VAL A 106 -4.72 -4.87 0.46
C VAL A 106 -4.90 -6.35 0.09
N PRO A 107 -6.04 -6.74 -0.52
CA PRO A 107 -6.23 -8.11 -1.00
C PRO A 107 -5.32 -8.40 -2.19
N TRP A 108 -4.84 -9.65 -2.25
CA TRP A 108 -4.07 -10.19 -3.37
C TRP A 108 -4.97 -10.63 -4.53
#